data_AF-V7ACU8-F1
#
_entry.id   AF-V7ACU8-F1
#
_cell.length_a   1.000
_cell.length_b   1.000
_cell.length_c   1.000
_cell.angle_alpha   90.00
_cell.angle_beta   90.00
_cell.angle_gamma   90.00
#
_symmetry.space_group_name_H-M   'P 1'
#
loop_
_entity.id
_entity.type
_entity.pdbx_description
1 polymer ?
#
loop_
_entity_poly.entity_id
_entity_poly.type
_entity_poly.pdbx_seq_one_letter_code
_entity_poly.pdbx_strand_id
1 'polypeptide(L)'
;WARVPCEGTTDFWVSQDGSYMEVGQKNVKGHIWEKSTVKLASLILSLPVPSSSLTPADEGENEISKHNIQKKMLHKFLLVGSENSGTCTIYKQAKLLYNAPFSVTELQNIKLVIQSNLYRYLGIILEAREFFEESLFEKSNEQLVELTGISALSE
;
A
#
# COMPACT_ATOMS: atom_id res chain seq x y z
N TRP A 1 -2.03 -22.35 -32.11
CA TRP A 1 -1.78 -21.41 -30.99
C TRP A 1 -1.37 -22.24 -29.78
N ALA A 2 -0.15 -22.08 -29.28
CA ALA A 2 0.35 -22.86 -28.15
C ALA A 2 -0.19 -22.25 -26.86
N ARG A 3 -1.02 -23.01 -26.12
CA ARG A 3 -1.61 -22.61 -24.85
C ARG A 3 -0.61 -22.95 -23.75
N VAL A 4 0.44 -22.13 -23.61
CA VAL A 4 1.34 -22.21 -22.46
C VAL A 4 0.63 -21.51 -21.30
N PRO A 5 0.31 -22.19 -20.19
CA PRO A 5 -0.23 -21.54 -19.01
C PRO A 5 0.88 -20.67 -18.41
N CYS A 6 0.70 -19.35 -18.44
CA CYS A 6 1.54 -18.43 -17.67
C CYS A 6 1.11 -18.53 -16.21
N GLU A 7 1.89 -19.24 -15.41
CA GLU A 7 1.74 -19.32 -13.95
C GLU A 7 2.31 -18.03 -13.33
N GLY A 8 1.42 -17.15 -12.85
CA GLY A 8 1.80 -15.91 -12.19
C GLY A 8 0.58 -15.08 -11.77
N THR A 9 0.74 -14.24 -10.74
CA THR A 9 -0.29 -13.28 -10.30
C THR A 9 -0.64 -12.35 -11.47
N THR A 10 -1.87 -12.43 -11.97
CA THR A 10 -2.34 -11.60 -13.08
C THR A 10 -2.50 -10.16 -12.62
N ASP A 11 -1.60 -9.29 -13.06
CA ASP A 11 -1.73 -7.85 -12.90
C ASP A 11 -2.62 -7.26 -14.01
N PHE A 12 -3.36 -6.21 -13.68
CA PHE A 12 -4.25 -5.53 -14.62
C PHE A 12 -3.95 -4.03 -14.70
N TRP A 13 -3.95 -3.49 -15.92
CA TRP A 13 -4.01 -2.04 -16.16
C TRP A 13 -5.47 -1.63 -16.38
N VAL A 14 -5.87 -0.51 -15.78
CA VAL A 14 -7.18 0.12 -15.99
C VAL A 14 -6.97 1.52 -16.55
N SER A 15 -7.59 1.79 -17.70
CA SER A 15 -7.58 3.10 -18.35
C SER A 15 -8.66 4.01 -17.78
N GLN A 16 -8.54 5.32 -18.05
CA GLN A 16 -9.47 6.34 -17.53
C GLN A 16 -10.92 6.11 -17.95
N ASP A 17 -11.12 5.62 -19.17
CA ASP A 17 -12.44 5.27 -19.69
C ASP A 17 -13.08 4.13 -18.89
N GLY A 18 -12.29 3.25 -18.28
CA GLY A 18 -12.74 2.06 -17.56
C GLY A 18 -12.43 0.76 -18.27
N SER A 19 -11.80 0.82 -19.44
CA SER A 19 -11.28 -0.37 -20.09
C SER A 19 -10.13 -0.94 -19.27
N TYR A 20 -10.08 -2.26 -19.12
CA TYR A 20 -8.98 -2.93 -18.41
C TYR A 20 -8.39 -4.07 -19.23
N MET A 21 -7.08 -4.28 -19.06
CA MET A 21 -6.28 -5.24 -19.80
C MET A 21 -5.25 -5.91 -18.88
N GLU A 22 -4.86 -7.12 -19.22
CA GLU A 22 -3.81 -7.85 -18.50
C GLU A 22 -2.44 -7.30 -18.90
N VAL A 23 -1.54 -7.11 -17.93
CA VAL A 23 -0.21 -6.57 -18.21
C VAL A 23 0.52 -7.46 -19.23
N GLY A 24 1.04 -6.85 -20.31
CA GLY A 24 1.76 -7.57 -21.37
C GLY A 24 0.89 -8.13 -22.51
N GLN A 25 -0.44 -7.97 -22.46
CA GLN A 25 -1.34 -8.31 -23.56
C GLN A 25 -2.11 -7.08 -24.05
N LYS A 26 -2.16 -6.87 -25.37
CA LYS A 26 -2.89 -5.74 -25.99
C LYS A 26 -4.41 -5.98 -26.10
N ASN A 27 -4.94 -6.98 -25.42
CA ASN A 27 -6.35 -7.36 -25.50
C ASN A 27 -7.12 -6.74 -24.33
N VAL A 28 -8.04 -5.83 -24.65
CA VAL A 28 -8.98 -5.26 -23.68
C VAL A 28 -9.94 -6.36 -23.22
N LYS A 29 -9.99 -6.63 -21.91
CA LYS A 29 -10.84 -7.67 -21.30
C LYS A 29 -12.27 -7.20 -21.03
N GLY A 30 -12.51 -5.89 -20.99
CA GLY A 30 -13.85 -5.31 -20.84
C GLY A 30 -13.82 -3.96 -20.13
N HIS A 31 -15.00 -3.48 -19.76
CA HIS A 31 -15.21 -2.19 -19.11
C HIS A 31 -15.67 -2.38 -17.66
N ILE A 32 -14.87 -1.90 -16.70
CA ILE A 32 -15.12 -2.14 -15.28
C ILE A 32 -16.32 -1.35 -14.74
N TRP A 33 -16.51 -0.12 -15.21
CA TRP A 33 -17.60 0.76 -14.73
C TRP A 33 -18.99 0.35 -15.21
N GLU A 34 -19.08 -0.52 -16.21
CA GLU A 34 -20.36 -1.03 -16.70
C GLU A 34 -20.95 -2.12 -15.80
N LYS A 35 -20.10 -2.78 -15.00
CA LYS A 35 -20.50 -3.89 -14.14
C LYS A 35 -21.36 -3.39 -12.96
N SER A 36 -22.55 -3.98 -12.81
CA SER A 36 -23.48 -3.66 -11.71
C SER A 36 -22.87 -3.90 -10.32
N THR A 37 -22.00 -4.90 -10.18
CA THR A 37 -21.27 -5.20 -8.94
C THR A 37 -20.31 -4.08 -8.55
N VAL A 38 -19.63 -3.48 -9.53
CA VAL A 38 -18.71 -2.35 -9.30
C VAL A 38 -19.50 -1.09 -8.93
N LYS A 39 -20.65 -0.86 -9.58
CA LYS A 39 -21.57 0.23 -9.21
C LYS A 39 -22.04 0.09 -7.77
N LEU A 40 -22.44 -1.12 -7.36
CA LEU A 40 -22.87 -1.41 -5.99
C LEU A 40 -21.73 -1.22 -4.99
N ALA A 41 -20.55 -1.75 -5.28
CA ALA A 41 -19.37 -1.59 -4.41
C ALA A 41 -18.98 -0.11 -4.27
N SER A 42 -19.05 0.66 -5.35
CA SER A 42 -18.78 2.10 -5.34
C SER A 42 -19.79 2.86 -4.48
N LEU A 43 -21.08 2.50 -4.54
CA LEU A 43 -22.11 3.09 -3.67
C LEU A 43 -21.85 2.78 -2.20
N ILE A 44 -21.52 1.53 -1.86
CA ILE A 44 -21.19 1.11 -0.49
C ILE A 44 -19.98 1.90 0.05
N LEU A 45 -18.96 2.08 -0.78
CA LEU A 45 -17.75 2.81 -0.44
C LEU A 45 -17.89 4.33 -0.56
N SER A 46 -19.08 4.84 -0.90
CA SER A 46 -19.32 6.27 -1.15
C SER A 46 -18.38 6.88 -2.21
N LEU A 47 -17.94 6.06 -3.15
CA LEU A 47 -17.07 6.45 -4.26
C LEU A 47 -17.92 6.94 -5.44
N PRO A 48 -17.48 7.99 -6.15
CA PRO A 48 -18.13 8.42 -7.38
C PRO A 48 -17.93 7.36 -8.47
N VAL A 49 -19.02 6.86 -9.04
CA VAL A 49 -18.97 6.00 -10.24
C VAL A 49 -18.77 6.89 -11.46
N PRO A 50 -17.71 6.69 -12.27
CA PRO A 50 -17.61 7.33 -13.58
C PRO A 50 -18.79 6.86 -14.45
N SER A 51 -19.71 7.76 -14.79
CA SER A 51 -20.81 7.45 -15.70
C SER A 51 -20.26 7.24 -17.11
N SER A 52 -20.54 6.09 -17.71
CA SER A 52 -20.06 5.62 -19.01
C SER A 52 -20.65 6.36 -20.22
N SER A 53 -21.06 7.61 -20.09
CA SER A 53 -21.63 8.39 -21.18
C SER A 53 -20.88 9.71 -21.37
N LEU A 54 -19.68 9.61 -21.95
CA LEU A 54 -19.19 10.66 -22.85
C LEU A 54 -19.87 10.42 -24.20
N THR A 55 -21.15 10.73 -24.29
CA THR A 55 -21.76 10.99 -25.60
C THR A 55 -21.19 12.35 -26.02
N PRO A 56 -20.52 12.49 -27.17
CA PRO A 56 -20.28 13.81 -27.73
C PRO A 56 -21.65 14.31 -28.17
N ALA A 57 -22.31 15.09 -27.30
CA ALA A 57 -23.55 15.75 -27.62
C ALA A 57 -23.22 16.79 -28.69
N ASP A 58 -23.82 16.54 -29.85
CA ASP A 58 -23.80 17.33 -31.06
C ASP A 58 -24.12 18.80 -30.79
N GLU A 59 -23.61 19.63 -31.69
CA GLU A 59 -23.58 21.08 -31.68
C GLU A 59 -24.95 21.71 -31.41
N GLY A 60 -25.02 22.65 -30.46
CA GLY A 60 -26.25 23.37 -30.18
C GLY A 60 -26.20 24.16 -28.88
N GLU A 61 -25.66 25.37 -28.96
CA GLU A 61 -26.20 26.57 -28.30
C GLU A 61 -26.51 26.46 -26.80
N ASN A 62 -25.61 26.97 -25.94
CA ASN A 62 -25.96 27.68 -24.69
C ASN A 62 -24.69 28.18 -23.95
N GLU A 63 -24.10 29.27 -24.47
CA GLU A 63 -22.99 30.00 -23.85
C GLU A 63 -23.30 30.58 -22.46
N ILE A 64 -24.57 30.64 -22.05
CA ILE A 64 -25.00 31.20 -20.76
C ILE A 64 -24.79 30.21 -19.59
N SER A 65 -24.58 28.92 -19.87
CA SER A 65 -24.42 27.88 -18.84
C SER A 65 -22.99 27.69 -18.33
N LYS A 66 -21.99 28.32 -18.96
CA LYS A 66 -20.56 28.13 -18.60
C LYS A 66 -20.17 28.82 -17.30
N HIS A 67 -20.89 29.86 -16.88
CA HIS A 67 -20.51 30.69 -15.73
C HIS A 67 -20.92 30.12 -14.35
N ASN A 68 -21.75 29.07 -14.32
CA ASN A 68 -22.16 28.39 -13.08
C ASN A 68 -21.37 27.09 -12.79
N ILE A 69 -20.43 26.72 -13.66
CA ILE A 69 -19.65 25.47 -13.59
C ILE A 69 -18.28 25.69 -12.93
N GLN A 70 -17.97 26.88 -12.39
CA GLN A 70 -16.92 27.01 -11.38
C GLN A 70 -17.41 26.58 -9.98
N LYS A 71 -18.24 25.54 -9.92
CA LYS A 71 -18.45 24.78 -8.69
C LYS A 71 -17.12 24.07 -8.40
N LYS A 72 -16.24 24.74 -7.63
CA LYS A 72 -14.90 24.30 -7.20
C LYS A 72 -14.86 22.77 -7.10
N MET A 73 -14.32 22.13 -8.12
CA MET A 73 -14.41 20.67 -8.24
C MET A 73 -13.63 20.05 -7.09
N LEU A 74 -14.33 19.41 -6.16
CA LEU A 74 -13.72 18.76 -5.01
C LEU A 74 -13.11 17.44 -5.48
N HIS A 75 -11.78 17.38 -5.56
CA HIS A 75 -11.05 16.15 -5.82
C HIS A 75 -10.97 15.32 -4.54
N LYS A 76 -11.63 14.15 -4.52
CA LYS A 76 -11.54 13.17 -3.43
C LYS A 76 -10.54 12.09 -3.83
N PHE A 77 -9.58 11.81 -2.96
CA PHE A 77 -8.58 10.76 -3.14
C PHE A 77 -8.83 9.64 -2.12
N LEU A 78 -8.87 8.40 -2.59
CA LEU A 78 -8.86 7.22 -1.73
C LEU A 78 -7.45 6.59 -1.79
N LEU A 79 -6.79 6.49 -0.64
CA LEU A 79 -5.47 5.90 -0.52
C LEU A 79 -5.58 4.52 0.15
N VAL A 80 -5.30 3.45 -0.61
CA VAL A 80 -5.40 2.05 -0.15
C VAL A 80 -4.06 1.37 -0.33
N GLY A 81 -3.70 0.49 0.60
CA GLY A 81 -2.51 -0.35 0.54
C GLY A 81 -2.56 -1.41 1.63
N SER A 82 -1.72 -2.45 1.51
CA SER A 82 -1.56 -3.46 2.55
C SER A 82 -0.98 -2.87 3.83
N GLU A 83 -0.95 -3.65 4.91
CA GLU A 83 -0.21 -3.27 6.11
C GLU A 83 1.25 -2.91 5.76
N ASN A 84 1.77 -1.85 6.38
CA ASN A 84 3.12 -1.32 6.16
C ASN A 84 3.46 -0.85 4.73
N SER A 85 2.46 -0.66 3.87
CA SER A 85 2.63 -0.13 2.50
C SER A 85 3.06 1.34 2.42
N GLY A 86 3.04 2.07 3.54
CA GLY A 86 3.45 3.48 3.58
C GLY A 86 2.36 4.49 3.24
N THR A 87 1.10 4.09 3.14
CA THR A 87 -0.05 5.00 2.91
C THR A 87 -0.09 6.17 3.90
N CYS A 88 0.11 5.91 5.20
CA CYS A 88 0.21 6.98 6.21
C CYS A 88 1.37 7.94 5.95
N THR A 89 2.49 7.46 5.41
CA THR A 89 3.66 8.29 5.06
C THR A 89 3.33 9.22 3.89
N ILE A 90 2.69 8.70 2.84
CA ILE A 90 2.23 9.51 1.70
C ILE A 90 1.28 10.62 2.16
N TYR A 91 0.32 10.29 3.02
CA TYR A 91 -0.61 11.28 3.58
C TYR A 91 0.12 12.38 4.36
N LYS A 92 1.08 12.03 5.22
CA LYS A 92 1.88 13.00 5.98
C LYS A 92 2.71 13.91 5.07
N GLN A 93 3.30 13.35 4.00
CA GLN A 93 4.07 14.13 3.02
C GLN A 93 3.18 15.08 2.22
N ALA A 94 1.99 14.64 1.80
CA ALA A 94 1.02 15.51 1.14
C ALA A 94 0.62 16.68 2.05
N LYS A 95 0.35 16.40 3.33
CA LYS A 95 0.01 17.42 4.33
C LYS A 95 1.11 18.48 4.48
N LEU A 96 2.38 18.05 4.49
CA LEU A 96 3.54 18.94 4.49
C LEU A 96 3.63 19.78 3.20
N LEU A 97 3.51 19.12 2.04
CA LEU A 97 3.61 19.76 0.72
C LEU A 97 2.55 20.85 0.51
N TYR A 98 1.33 20.62 0.98
CA TYR A 98 0.23 21.58 0.88
C TYR A 98 0.12 22.54 2.07
N ASN A 99 1.15 22.58 2.94
CA ASN A 99 1.23 23.44 4.11
C ASN A 99 -0.01 23.34 5.03
N ALA A 100 -0.60 22.15 5.12
CA ALA A 100 -1.75 21.88 5.96
C ALA A 100 -1.27 21.48 7.38
N PRO A 101 -1.60 22.25 8.43
CA PRO A 101 -1.05 22.01 9.76
C PRO A 101 -1.62 20.75 10.42
N PHE A 102 -0.81 20.09 11.25
CA PHE A 102 -1.28 19.08 12.19
C PHE A 102 -1.98 19.74 13.37
N SER A 103 -3.15 19.21 13.72
CA SER A 103 -3.86 19.57 14.94
C SER A 103 -3.07 19.15 16.18
N VAL A 104 -3.36 19.80 17.32
CA VAL A 104 -2.72 19.47 18.60
C VAL A 104 -2.92 18.00 18.96
N THR A 105 -4.12 17.45 18.74
CA THR A 105 -4.42 16.04 19.00
C THR A 105 -3.61 15.11 18.08
N GLU A 106 -3.49 15.41 16.79
CA GLU A 106 -2.64 14.64 15.88
C GLU A 106 -1.18 14.63 16.35
N LEU A 107 -0.66 15.78 16.79
CA LEU A 107 0.72 15.88 17.28
C LEU A 107 0.94 15.05 18.56
N GLN A 108 -0.01 15.07 19.51
CA GLN A 108 0.09 14.23 20.71
C GLN A 108 0.05 12.74 20.36
N ASN A 109 -0.81 12.33 19.42
CA ASN A 109 -0.87 10.96 18.94
C ASN A 109 0.43 10.54 18.25
N ILE A 110 1.00 11.41 17.40
CA ILE A 110 2.30 11.16 16.74
C ILE A 110 3.40 11.01 17.78
N LYS A 111 3.43 11.87 18.81
CA LYS A 111 4.40 11.80 19.91
C LYS A 111 4.32 10.45 20.63
N LEU A 112 3.12 10.01 20.98
CA LEU A 112 2.90 8.70 21.61
C LEU A 112 3.41 7.57 20.73
N VAL A 113 3.10 7.58 19.42
CA VAL A 113 3.60 6.56 18.48
C VAL A 113 5.12 6.53 18.43
N ILE A 114 5.78 7.70 18.41
CA ILE A 114 7.26 7.78 18.42
C ILE A 114 7.80 7.16 19.71
N GLN A 115 7.24 7.53 20.87
CA GLN A 115 7.68 7.02 22.16
C GLN A 115 7.47 5.51 22.27
N SER A 116 6.29 5.00 21.91
CA SER A 116 6.00 3.57 21.92
C SER A 116 6.92 2.79 20.98
N ASN A 117 7.20 3.29 19.78
CA ASN A 117 8.13 2.65 18.86
C ASN A 117 9.56 2.62 19.42
N LEU A 118 10.01 3.72 20.04
CA LEU A 118 11.34 3.79 20.64
C LEU A 118 11.53 2.72 21.71
N TYR A 119 10.62 2.65 22.68
CA TYR A 119 10.71 1.65 23.76
C TYR A 119 10.55 0.22 23.25
N ARG A 120 9.66 0.00 22.29
CA ARG A 120 9.50 -1.33 21.65
C ARG A 120 10.78 -1.78 20.96
N TYR A 121 11.40 -0.92 20.15
CA TYR A 121 12.63 -1.27 19.45
C TYR A 121 13.81 -1.42 20.40
N LEU A 122 13.88 -0.62 21.47
CA LEU A 122 14.88 -0.83 22.52
C LEU A 122 14.73 -2.22 23.15
N GLY A 123 13.50 -2.64 23.47
CA GLY A 123 13.23 -3.99 23.97
C GLY A 123 13.68 -5.08 23.00
N ILE A 124 13.31 -4.97 21.73
CA ILE A 124 13.73 -5.92 20.67
C ILE A 124 15.27 -6.01 20.59
N ILE A 125 15.97 -4.88 20.65
CA ILE A 125 17.44 -4.86 20.58
C ILE A 125 18.07 -5.53 21.81
N LEU A 126 17.53 -5.28 23.00
CA LEU A 126 18.04 -5.88 24.24
C LEU A 126 17.79 -7.39 24.29
N GLU A 127 16.61 -7.85 23.88
CA GLU A 127 16.27 -9.27 23.78
C GLU A 127 17.15 -9.99 22.74
N ALA A 128 17.35 -9.38 21.57
CA ALA A 128 18.24 -9.93 20.56
C ALA A 128 19.70 -10.00 21.02
N ARG A 129 20.13 -9.04 21.86
CA ARG A 129 21.47 -9.06 22.46
C ARG A 129 21.64 -10.23 23.42
N GLU A 130 20.68 -10.47 24.31
CA GLU A 130 20.71 -11.58 25.26
C GLU A 130 20.80 -12.93 24.53
N PHE A 131 19.93 -13.15 23.54
CA PHE A 131 19.97 -14.35 22.70
C PHE A 131 21.32 -14.52 21.96
N PHE A 132 21.86 -13.41 21.44
CA PHE A 132 23.16 -13.45 20.76
C PHE A 132 24.29 -13.83 21.72
N GLU A 133 24.31 -13.27 22.92
CA GLU A 133 25.31 -13.59 23.96
C GLU A 133 25.20 -15.07 24.40
N GLU A 134 23.98 -15.57 24.67
CA GLU A 134 23.75 -16.99 25.00
C GLU A 134 24.27 -17.93 23.88
N SER A 135 23.94 -17.61 22.63
CA SER A 135 24.37 -18.42 21.47
C SER A 135 25.89 -18.46 21.28
N LEU A 136 26.62 -17.44 21.75
CA LEU A 136 28.08 -17.43 21.73
C LEU A 136 28.67 -18.33 22.81
N PHE A 137 28.09 -18.31 24.01
CA PHE A 137 28.50 -19.19 25.11
C PHE A 137 28.27 -20.66 24.76
N GLU A 138 27.12 -21.00 24.18
CA GLU A 138 26.82 -22.36 23.72
C GLU A 138 27.85 -22.86 22.69
N LYS A 139 28.15 -22.06 21.66
CA LYS A 139 29.17 -22.40 20.65
C LYS A 139 30.57 -22.58 21.23
N SER A 140 30.94 -21.76 22.23
CA SER A 140 32.24 -21.87 22.89
C SER A 140 32.35 -23.14 23.74
N ASN A 141 31.26 -23.55 24.39
CA ASN A 141 31.20 -24.78 25.17
C ASN A 141 31.22 -26.02 24.27
N GLU A 142 30.52 -26.00 23.14
CA GLU A 142 30.57 -27.09 22.14
C GLU A 142 31.99 -27.31 21.61
N GLN A 143 32.72 -26.24 21.27
CA GLN A 143 34.12 -26.33 20.84
C GLN A 143 35.03 -26.90 21.94
N LEU A 144 34.80 -26.53 23.21
CA LEU A 144 35.58 -27.04 24.34
C LEU A 144 35.34 -28.54 24.58
N VAL A 145 34.08 -28.98 24.44
CA VAL A 145 33.70 -30.40 24.57
C VAL A 145 34.28 -31.24 23.42
N GLU A 146 34.32 -30.71 22.20
CA GLU A 146 34.93 -31.40 21.07
C GLU A 146 36.46 -31.55 21.24
N LEU A 147 37.14 -30.49 21.68
CA LEU A 147 38.58 -30.51 21.95
C LEU A 147 38.95 -31.48 23.09
N THR A 148 38.16 -31.54 24.16
CA THR A 148 38.40 -32.45 25.28
C THR A 148 38.06 -33.90 24.95
N GLY A 149 37.04 -34.14 24.11
CA GLY A 149 36.71 -35.47 23.58
C GLY A 149 37.80 -36.05 22.67
N ILE A 150 38.45 -35.23 21.85
CA ILE A 150 39.58 -35.65 21.00
C ILE A 150 40.80 -36.03 21.85
N SER A 151 41.12 -35.28 22.91
CA SER A 151 42.24 -35.62 23.81
C SER A 151 42.04 -36.89 24.62
N ALA A 152 40.79 -37.24 24.96
CA ALA A 152 40.48 -38.46 25.73
C ALA A 152 40.50 -39.75 24.88
N LEU A 153 40.55 -39.64 23.55
CA LEU A 153 40.63 -40.76 22.61
C LEU A 153 42.06 -41.04 22.12
N SER A 154 43.05 -40.24 22.55
CA SER A 154 44.46 -40.38 22.18
C SER A 154 45.35 -41.03 23.25
N GLU A 155 44.79 -41.45 24.38
CA GLU A 155 45.45 -42.28 25.41
C GLU A 155 44.98 -43.74 25.32
#